data_AF-Q82RX9-F1
#
_entry.id   AF-Q82RX9-F1
#
_cell.length_a   1.000
_cell.length_b   1.000
_cell.length_c   1.000
_cell.angle_alpha   90.00
_cell.angle_beta   90.00
_cell.angle_gamma   90.00
#
_symmetry.space_group_name_H-M   'P 1'
#
loop_
_entity.id
_entity.type
_entity.pdbx_description
1 polymer ?
#
loop_
_entity_poly.entity_id
_entity_poly.type
_entity_poly.pdbx_seq_one_letter_code
_entity_poly.pdbx_strand_id
1 'polypeptide(L)'
;MRSDNNKRAYRTARPEIKGLRAHDEEAIELLAIPQEPQKDVAQPSQHIGPPPEEGEDESRLLLRFAAPRDPVMVADWVSFNVIDTEKQDWARGWAALKKFTEREQHARVPYGYKEGAYPLGQWVAEQRRAYGAGQMTGQRARRLEQLGMVWSPADERFQENLEAARAYLEEHWTLCAPRSATMLDRPVGQWLSNLRRPGALEGHPEWKTALEAVDEDWNPSWPAEWQRHYAALRDLVADEEGQADVLPGFTVHGMDIGKWLARQRKPEVWQALTDGQRERLEQLGIVPLALEPEEPAKPSATPVGAFERGVAALAQYKAREGSVTVPRAHVERLEDGTEVRLGVFLTLELVPLPAPVGPPAPCT
;
A
#
# COMPACT_ATOMS: atom_id res chain seq x y z
N MET A 1 2.62 -4.05 33.48
CA MET A 1 1.36 -4.56 34.09
C MET A 1 0.31 -3.47 34.36
N ARG A 2 0.13 -2.49 33.45
CA ARG A 2 -0.87 -1.39 33.62
C ARG A 2 -1.65 -1.03 32.34
N SER A 3 -1.71 -1.93 31.34
CA SER A 3 -2.42 -1.65 30.07
C SER A 3 -3.54 -2.63 29.71
N ASP A 4 -3.80 -3.65 30.54
CA ASP A 4 -4.88 -4.62 30.28
C ASP A 4 -6.21 -4.28 30.94
N ASN A 5 -6.26 -3.24 31.78
CA ASN A 5 -7.49 -2.89 32.49
C ASN A 5 -8.47 -2.04 31.66
N ASN A 6 -8.05 -1.47 30.53
CA ASN A 6 -8.92 -0.60 29.73
C ASN A 6 -9.78 -1.36 28.71
N LYS A 7 -9.43 -2.61 28.37
CA LYS A 7 -10.18 -3.43 27.38
C LYS A 7 -11.33 -4.24 28.00
N ARG A 8 -11.32 -4.47 29.33
CA ARG A 8 -12.45 -5.10 30.04
C ARG A 8 -13.56 -4.11 30.46
N ALA A 9 -13.24 -2.82 30.57
CA ALA A 9 -14.22 -1.80 30.94
C ALA A 9 -15.33 -1.59 29.86
N TYR A 10 -15.02 -1.78 28.58
CA TYR A 10 -15.97 -1.56 27.49
C TYR A 10 -16.96 -2.72 27.23
N ARG A 11 -16.75 -3.91 27.82
CA ARG A 11 -17.70 -5.03 27.70
C ARG A 11 -18.68 -5.14 28.87
N THR A 12 -18.39 -4.49 30.01
CA THR A 12 -19.25 -4.56 31.21
C THR A 12 -20.16 -3.33 31.37
N ALA A 13 -19.92 -2.22 30.66
CA ALA A 13 -20.79 -1.02 30.71
C ALA A 13 -22.04 -1.07 29.80
N ARG A 14 -22.37 -2.25 29.24
CA ARG A 14 -23.49 -2.40 28.28
C ARG A 14 -24.89 -2.52 28.91
N PRO A 15 -25.07 -2.96 30.17
CA PRO A 15 -26.36 -2.88 30.85
C PRO A 15 -26.66 -1.48 31.41
N GLU A 16 -25.65 -0.74 31.86
CA GLU A 16 -25.83 0.56 32.52
C GLU A 16 -26.08 1.71 31.52
N ILE A 17 -25.49 1.67 30.32
CA ILE A 17 -25.75 2.67 29.25
C ILE A 17 -27.12 2.42 28.56
N LYS A 18 -27.67 1.21 28.66
CA LYS A 18 -29.06 0.95 28.26
C LYS A 18 -30.06 1.59 29.22
N GLY A 19 -29.73 1.70 30.50
CA GLY A 19 -30.54 2.41 31.50
C GLY A 19 -30.55 3.92 31.24
N LEU A 20 -29.40 4.52 30.98
CA LEU A 20 -29.30 5.98 30.76
C LEU A 20 -29.95 6.50 29.47
N ARG A 21 -30.08 5.69 28.41
CA ARG A 21 -30.79 6.09 27.17
C ARG A 21 -32.29 5.85 27.17
N ALA A 22 -32.80 4.92 27.99
CA ALA A 22 -34.23 4.82 28.24
C ALA A 22 -34.73 6.05 29.01
N HIS A 23 -33.88 6.61 29.89
CA HIS A 23 -34.17 7.85 30.59
C HIS A 23 -34.19 9.09 29.70
N ASP A 24 -33.64 9.09 28.48
CA ASP A 24 -33.75 10.25 27.58
C ASP A 24 -35.10 10.30 26.85
N GLU A 25 -35.72 9.17 26.51
CA GLU A 25 -37.10 9.15 25.99
C GLU A 25 -38.12 9.44 27.10
N GLU A 26 -37.92 8.88 28.30
CA GLU A 26 -38.73 9.24 29.49
C GLU A 26 -38.52 10.68 29.95
N ALA A 27 -37.31 11.23 29.89
CA ALA A 27 -37.04 12.63 30.26
C ALA A 27 -37.68 13.61 29.26
N ILE A 28 -37.71 13.26 27.97
CA ILE A 28 -38.41 14.03 26.94
C ILE A 28 -39.94 13.91 27.10
N GLU A 29 -40.47 12.74 27.47
CA GLU A 29 -41.89 12.60 27.83
C GLU A 29 -42.24 13.30 29.16
N LEU A 30 -41.34 13.30 30.16
CA LEU A 30 -41.48 14.02 31.44
C LEU A 30 -41.44 15.55 31.25
N LEU A 31 -40.68 16.04 30.27
CA LEU A 31 -40.69 17.45 29.85
C LEU A 31 -41.94 17.81 29.03
N ALA A 32 -42.62 16.81 28.46
CA ALA A 32 -43.90 16.96 27.77
C ALA A 32 -45.12 16.81 28.70
N ILE A 33 -44.92 16.45 29.97
CA ILE A 33 -45.97 16.56 30.99
C ILE A 33 -46.23 18.06 31.22
N PRO A 34 -47.46 18.54 31.04
CA PRO A 34 -47.81 19.92 31.38
C PRO A 34 -47.52 20.12 32.87
N GLN A 35 -46.45 20.84 33.20
CA GLN A 35 -46.27 21.39 34.54
C GLN A 35 -47.56 22.18 34.84
N GLU A 36 -48.20 21.91 35.98
CA GLU A 36 -49.39 22.65 36.39
C GLU A 36 -49.12 24.16 36.21
N PRO A 37 -50.05 24.90 35.59
CA PRO A 37 -49.83 26.32 35.34
C PRO A 37 -49.63 27.01 36.69
N GLN A 38 -48.38 27.41 36.96
CA GLN A 38 -48.06 28.27 38.08
C GLN A 38 -48.91 29.53 37.91
N LYS A 39 -49.97 29.64 38.73
CA LYS A 39 -50.82 30.82 38.75
C LYS A 39 -49.95 32.04 39.08
N ASP A 40 -49.94 32.96 38.13
CA ASP A 40 -49.66 34.39 38.24
C ASP A 40 -48.44 34.83 39.05
N VAL A 41 -47.35 35.14 38.34
CA VAL A 41 -46.52 36.30 38.68
C VAL A 41 -46.11 37.03 37.39
N ALA A 42 -47.07 37.58 36.65
CA ALA A 42 -46.73 38.64 35.70
C ALA A 42 -46.32 39.88 36.53
N GLN A 43 -45.03 40.19 36.58
CA GLN A 43 -44.59 41.42 37.21
C GLN A 43 -45.15 42.61 36.41
N PRO A 44 -45.90 43.54 37.03
CA PRO A 44 -46.44 44.68 36.31
C PRO A 44 -45.30 45.53 35.75
N SER A 45 -45.51 46.12 34.56
CA SER A 45 -44.53 47.00 33.92
C SER A 45 -44.18 48.17 34.82
N GLN A 46 -42.87 48.38 35.05
CA GLN A 46 -42.36 49.41 35.96
C GLN A 46 -41.70 50.55 35.18
N HIS A 47 -41.91 51.79 35.64
CA HIS A 47 -41.23 52.95 35.11
C HIS A 47 -39.81 53.01 35.68
N ILE A 48 -38.82 53.14 34.80
CA ILE A 48 -37.41 53.30 35.20
C ILE A 48 -37.08 54.79 35.19
N GLY A 49 -36.68 55.32 36.34
CA GLY A 49 -36.24 56.71 36.53
C GLY A 49 -37.02 57.47 37.61
N PRO A 50 -36.50 58.63 38.08
CA PRO A 50 -37.18 59.47 39.06
C PRO A 50 -38.49 60.04 38.48
N PRO A 51 -39.56 60.18 39.29
CA PRO A 51 -40.82 60.76 38.83
C PRO A 51 -40.66 62.24 38.40
N PRO A 52 -41.35 62.69 37.34
CA PRO A 52 -41.28 64.09 36.90
C PRO A 52 -41.92 65.04 37.92
N GLU A 53 -41.51 66.31 37.89
CA GLU A 53 -42.05 67.35 38.76
C GLU A 53 -43.47 67.78 38.33
N GLU A 54 -44.20 68.42 39.25
CA GLU A 54 -45.64 68.67 39.12
C GLU A 54 -45.93 69.65 37.97
N GLY A 55 -46.45 69.13 36.85
CA GLY A 55 -46.76 69.88 35.63
C GLY A 55 -45.91 69.52 34.41
N GLU A 56 -44.94 68.61 34.53
CA GLU A 56 -44.13 68.12 33.41
C GLU A 56 -44.67 66.82 32.80
N ASP A 57 -44.42 66.65 31.50
CA ASP A 57 -44.81 65.44 30.75
C ASP A 57 -44.00 64.20 31.20
N GLU A 58 -44.65 63.04 31.18
CA GLU A 58 -44.05 61.78 31.67
C GLU A 58 -42.85 61.34 30.81
N SER A 59 -41.64 61.56 31.34
CA SER A 59 -40.36 61.33 30.65
C SER A 59 -39.69 59.98 30.99
N ARG A 60 -40.29 59.19 31.88
CA ARG A 60 -39.74 57.89 32.32
C ARG A 60 -39.92 56.81 31.27
N LEU A 61 -38.91 55.95 31.12
CA LEU A 61 -38.98 54.79 30.24
C LEU A 61 -39.80 53.68 30.89
N LEU A 62 -40.88 53.23 30.24
CA LEU A 62 -41.70 52.11 30.72
C LEU A 62 -41.06 50.78 30.32
N LEU A 63 -40.52 50.05 31.31
CA LEU A 63 -40.02 48.70 31.10
C LEU A 63 -41.22 47.73 31.00
N ARG A 64 -41.48 47.27 29.79
CA ARG A 64 -42.47 46.21 29.52
C ARG A 64 -41.74 44.87 29.42
N PHE A 65 -41.92 44.02 30.42
CA PHE A 65 -41.58 42.61 30.27
C PHE A 65 -42.59 41.98 29.31
N ALA A 66 -42.10 41.38 28.21
CA ALA A 66 -42.97 40.62 27.31
C ALA A 66 -43.68 39.52 28.13
N ALA A 67 -44.99 39.36 27.93
CA ALA A 67 -45.74 38.33 28.62
C ALA A 67 -45.07 36.96 28.41
N PRO A 68 -44.91 36.12 29.44
CA PRO A 68 -44.34 34.79 29.27
C PRO A 68 -45.17 34.05 28.22
N ARG A 69 -44.51 33.58 27.15
CA ARG A 69 -45.17 32.74 26.14
C ARG A 69 -45.66 31.47 26.84
N ASP A 70 -46.87 31.05 26.51
CA ASP A 70 -47.47 29.84 27.08
C ASP A 70 -46.52 28.64 26.84
N PRO A 71 -45.98 28.01 27.91
CA PRO A 71 -45.05 26.90 27.78
C PRO A 71 -45.66 25.72 27.00
N VAL A 72 -46.98 25.53 27.05
CA VAL A 72 -47.69 24.50 26.26
C VAL A 72 -47.62 24.83 24.77
N MET A 73 -47.86 26.08 24.38
CA MET A 73 -47.76 26.52 22.99
C MET A 73 -46.32 26.41 22.44
N VAL A 74 -45.32 26.67 23.28
CA VAL A 74 -43.90 26.47 22.90
C VAL A 74 -43.60 24.98 22.73
N ALA A 75 -44.05 24.13 23.64
CA ALA A 75 -43.89 22.67 23.54
C ALA A 75 -44.60 22.08 22.32
N ASP A 76 -45.83 22.53 22.03
CA ASP A 76 -46.59 22.14 20.85
C ASP A 76 -45.91 22.61 19.56
N TRP A 77 -45.44 23.85 19.52
CA TRP A 77 -44.73 24.38 18.36
C TRP A 77 -43.41 23.64 18.09
N VAL A 78 -42.65 23.30 19.13
CA VAL A 78 -41.41 22.50 19.01
C VAL A 78 -41.73 21.07 18.57
N SER A 79 -42.75 20.45 19.16
CA SER A 79 -43.18 19.09 18.81
C SER A 79 -43.63 19.00 17.35
N PHE A 80 -44.46 19.96 16.92
CA PHE A 80 -45.04 19.97 15.57
C PHE A 80 -44.03 20.39 14.49
N ASN A 81 -43.18 21.40 14.75
CA ASN A 81 -42.26 21.92 13.72
C ASN A 81 -40.92 21.19 13.66
N VAL A 82 -40.42 20.66 14.78
CA VAL A 82 -39.07 20.06 14.83
C VAL A 82 -39.14 18.54 14.87
N ILE A 83 -39.94 17.98 15.80
CA ILE A 83 -39.97 16.54 16.03
C ILE A 83 -40.74 15.81 14.92
N ASP A 84 -41.90 16.33 14.51
CA ASP A 84 -42.68 15.72 13.44
C ASP A 84 -42.02 15.88 12.06
N THR A 85 -41.39 17.03 11.78
CA THR A 85 -40.67 17.25 10.52
C THR A 85 -39.47 16.30 10.38
N GLU A 86 -38.66 16.11 11.43
CA GLU A 86 -37.52 15.18 11.38
C GLU A 86 -37.99 13.72 11.23
N LYS A 87 -39.06 13.33 11.94
CA LYS A 87 -39.66 11.99 11.81
C LYS A 87 -40.18 11.76 10.40
N GLN A 88 -40.86 12.75 9.80
CA GLN A 88 -41.35 12.68 8.43
C GLN A 88 -40.21 12.64 7.41
N ASP A 89 -39.15 13.43 7.58
CA ASP A 89 -37.98 13.41 6.70
C ASP A 89 -37.24 12.08 6.75
N TRP A 90 -37.09 11.51 7.94
CA TRP A 90 -36.50 10.19 8.11
C TRP A 90 -37.36 9.09 7.49
N ALA A 91 -38.68 9.12 7.69
CA ALA A 91 -39.60 8.16 7.10
C ALA A 91 -39.62 8.23 5.56
N ARG A 92 -39.59 9.45 5.00
CA ARG A 92 -39.48 9.70 3.55
C ARG A 92 -38.17 9.15 3.00
N GLY A 93 -37.05 9.42 3.66
CA GLY A 93 -35.73 8.92 3.26
C GLY A 93 -35.62 7.41 3.34
N TRP A 94 -36.15 6.79 4.40
CA TRP A 94 -36.19 5.34 4.53
C TRP A 94 -37.05 4.68 3.44
N ALA A 95 -38.22 5.23 3.14
CA ALA A 95 -39.09 4.70 2.09
C ALA A 95 -38.45 4.83 0.69
N ALA A 96 -37.79 5.96 0.41
CA ALA A 96 -37.04 6.17 -0.81
C ALA A 96 -35.85 5.20 -0.93
N LEU A 97 -35.12 4.98 0.16
CA LEU A 97 -34.02 3.99 0.19
C LEU A 97 -34.54 2.57 -0.03
N LYS A 98 -35.63 2.18 0.65
CA LYS A 98 -36.25 0.87 0.47
C LYS A 98 -36.60 0.62 -1.00
N LYS A 99 -37.28 1.57 -1.64
CA LYS A 99 -37.63 1.50 -3.06
C LYS A 99 -36.39 1.36 -3.96
N PHE A 100 -35.34 2.11 -3.67
CA PHE A 100 -34.07 1.99 -4.38
C PHE A 100 -33.46 0.59 -4.21
N THR A 101 -33.42 0.08 -2.97
CA THR A 101 -32.83 -1.23 -2.65
C THR A 101 -33.62 -2.40 -3.25
N GLU A 102 -34.94 -2.30 -3.36
CA GLU A 102 -35.77 -3.30 -4.04
C GLU A 102 -35.47 -3.38 -5.54
N ARG A 103 -35.13 -2.25 -6.17
CA ARG A 103 -34.78 -2.17 -7.60
C ARG A 103 -33.34 -2.60 -7.87
N GLU A 104 -32.39 -2.04 -7.12
CA GLU A 104 -30.95 -2.18 -7.38
C GLU A 104 -30.32 -3.34 -6.60
N GLN A 105 -31.06 -3.97 -5.68
CA GLN A 105 -30.58 -5.06 -4.80
C GLN A 105 -29.39 -4.66 -3.90
N HIS A 106 -29.13 -3.35 -3.74
CA HIS A 106 -28.08 -2.81 -2.88
C HIS A 106 -28.45 -1.39 -2.39
N ALA A 107 -27.84 -0.93 -1.29
CA ALA A 107 -28.00 0.44 -0.77
C ALA A 107 -26.87 1.41 -1.16
N ARG A 108 -26.11 1.10 -2.24
CA ARG A 108 -24.99 1.92 -2.73
C ARG A 108 -25.51 3.11 -3.55
N VAL A 109 -26.10 4.10 -2.87
CA VAL A 109 -26.66 5.29 -3.53
C VAL A 109 -25.55 6.33 -3.84
N PRO A 110 -25.38 6.78 -5.10
CA PRO A 110 -24.49 7.89 -5.45
C PRO A 110 -24.94 9.22 -4.82
N TYR A 111 -24.00 10.09 -4.41
CA TYR A 111 -24.32 11.34 -3.71
C TYR A 111 -25.33 12.25 -4.45
N GLY A 112 -25.22 12.35 -5.78
CA GLY A 112 -26.12 13.17 -6.60
C GLY A 112 -27.45 12.50 -6.96
N TYR A 113 -27.69 11.26 -6.53
CA TYR A 113 -28.86 10.49 -6.93
C TYR A 113 -30.15 11.02 -6.27
N LYS A 114 -31.22 11.08 -7.07
CA LYS A 114 -32.57 11.44 -6.62
C LYS A 114 -33.53 10.31 -6.93
N GLU A 115 -34.36 9.95 -5.95
CA GLU A 115 -35.46 9.01 -6.15
C GLU A 115 -36.74 9.85 -6.31
N GLY A 116 -37.13 10.12 -7.56
CA GLY A 116 -38.13 11.13 -7.88
C GLY A 116 -37.63 12.55 -7.54
N ALA A 117 -38.39 13.30 -6.75
CA ALA A 117 -37.99 14.62 -6.27
C ALA A 117 -37.09 14.57 -5.01
N TYR A 118 -36.97 13.41 -4.36
CA TYR A 118 -36.28 13.29 -3.08
C TYR A 118 -34.77 13.12 -3.26
N PRO A 119 -33.92 13.94 -2.60
CA PRO A 119 -32.46 13.87 -2.73
C PRO A 119 -31.86 12.71 -1.91
N LEU A 120 -32.16 11.48 -2.34
CA LEU A 120 -31.78 10.26 -1.61
C LEU A 120 -30.26 10.14 -1.38
N GLY A 121 -29.43 10.49 -2.38
CA GLY A 121 -27.98 10.42 -2.26
C GLY A 121 -27.40 11.31 -1.17
N GLN A 122 -27.96 12.53 -1.02
CA GLN A 122 -27.56 13.45 0.05
C GLN A 122 -28.03 12.93 1.41
N TRP A 123 -29.29 12.49 1.50
CA TRP A 123 -29.84 11.94 2.74
C TRP A 123 -29.04 10.72 3.24
N VAL A 124 -28.66 9.80 2.34
CA VAL A 124 -27.81 8.65 2.70
C VAL A 124 -26.44 9.10 3.21
N ALA A 125 -25.83 10.11 2.58
CA ALA A 125 -24.56 10.67 3.05
C ALA A 125 -24.68 11.31 4.45
N GLU A 126 -25.81 11.96 4.75
CA GLU A 126 -26.10 12.48 6.08
C GLU A 126 -26.24 11.36 7.12
N GLN A 127 -26.92 10.27 6.79
CA GLN A 127 -27.04 9.11 7.69
C GLN A 127 -25.67 8.49 8.00
N ARG A 128 -24.79 8.36 6.99
CA ARG A 128 -23.41 7.87 7.19
C ARG A 128 -22.61 8.76 8.12
N ARG A 129 -22.71 10.09 7.94
CA ARG A 129 -22.05 11.07 8.81
C ARG A 129 -22.59 11.00 10.24
N ALA A 130 -23.90 10.90 10.43
CA ALA A 130 -24.52 10.77 11.75
C ALA A 130 -24.12 9.46 12.45
N TYR A 131 -23.96 8.36 11.70
CA TYR A 131 -23.45 7.10 12.23
C TYR A 131 -22.00 7.21 12.70
N GLY A 132 -21.12 7.75 11.85
CA GLY A 132 -19.70 7.93 12.16
C GLY A 132 -19.47 8.88 13.35
N ALA A 133 -20.34 9.87 13.53
CA ALA A 133 -20.32 10.78 14.68
C ALA A 133 -20.95 10.18 15.95
N GLY A 134 -21.50 8.95 15.91
CA GLY A 134 -22.18 8.32 17.04
C GLY A 134 -23.51 8.97 17.43
N GLN A 135 -24.07 9.82 16.55
CA GLN A 135 -25.30 10.59 16.79
C GLN A 135 -26.57 9.82 16.40
N MET A 136 -26.45 8.69 15.72
CA MET A 136 -27.59 7.89 15.31
C MET A 136 -28.00 6.87 16.39
N THR A 137 -29.31 6.74 16.62
CA THR A 137 -29.85 5.72 17.53
C THR A 137 -29.63 4.31 16.99
N GLY A 138 -29.45 3.34 17.88
CA GLY A 138 -29.23 1.94 17.50
C GLY A 138 -30.40 1.32 16.71
N GLN A 139 -31.63 1.80 16.93
CA GLN A 139 -32.80 1.35 16.17
C GLN A 139 -32.80 1.90 14.74
N ARG A 140 -32.46 3.19 14.54
CA ARG A 140 -32.31 3.78 13.20
C ARG A 140 -31.19 3.08 12.42
N ALA A 141 -30.07 2.77 13.07
CA ALA A 141 -28.97 2.01 12.48
C ALA A 141 -29.44 0.64 11.96
N ARG A 142 -30.06 -0.16 12.83
CA ARG A 142 -30.57 -1.50 12.49
C ARG A 142 -31.57 -1.48 11.34
N ARG A 143 -32.46 -0.49 11.31
CA ARG A 143 -33.45 -0.35 10.22
C ARG A 143 -32.82 -0.03 8.87
N LEU A 144 -31.69 0.66 8.84
CA LEU A 144 -30.94 0.94 7.63
C LEU A 144 -30.07 -0.27 7.22
N GLU A 145 -29.46 -0.95 8.19
CA GLU A 145 -28.73 -2.20 7.97
C GLU A 145 -29.62 -3.30 7.36
N GLN A 146 -30.88 -3.38 7.77
CA GLN A 146 -31.87 -4.29 7.17
C GLN A 146 -32.15 -4.04 5.69
N LEU A 147 -31.91 -2.81 5.22
CA LEU A 147 -32.00 -2.45 3.80
C LEU A 147 -30.65 -2.62 3.08
N GLY A 148 -29.64 -3.19 3.73
CA GLY A 148 -28.29 -3.36 3.18
C GLY A 148 -27.45 -2.09 3.21
N MET A 149 -27.72 -1.15 4.13
CA MET A 149 -26.94 0.09 4.27
C MET A 149 -25.46 -0.21 4.53
N VAL A 150 -24.61 0.31 3.64
CA VAL A 150 -23.16 0.35 3.81
C VAL A 150 -22.78 1.70 4.41
N TRP A 151 -22.27 1.69 5.63
CA TRP A 151 -21.89 2.89 6.38
C TRP A 151 -20.62 3.56 5.82
N SER A 152 -19.66 2.75 5.39
CA SER A 152 -18.41 3.20 4.78
C SER A 152 -18.15 2.40 3.51
N PRO A 153 -18.46 2.96 2.33
CA PRO A 153 -18.13 2.33 1.05
C PRO A 153 -16.64 2.06 0.87
N ALA A 154 -15.79 2.83 1.56
CA ALA A 154 -14.36 2.61 1.59
C ALA A 154 -14.01 1.33 2.34
N ASP A 155 -14.62 1.10 3.52
CA ASP A 155 -14.41 -0.13 4.29
C ASP A 155 -14.93 -1.35 3.54
N GLU A 156 -16.09 -1.25 2.89
CA GLU A 156 -16.62 -2.34 2.07
C GLU A 156 -15.65 -2.70 0.93
N ARG A 157 -15.19 -1.71 0.16
CA ARG A 157 -14.17 -1.93 -0.87
C ARG A 157 -12.87 -2.48 -0.29
N PHE A 158 -12.48 -2.04 0.89
CA PHE A 158 -11.30 -2.56 1.58
C PHE A 158 -11.49 -4.05 1.91
N GLN A 159 -12.63 -4.47 2.45
CA GLN A 159 -12.92 -5.88 2.73
C GLN A 159 -12.95 -6.71 1.45
N GLU A 160 -13.60 -6.24 0.39
CA GLU A 160 -13.61 -6.93 -0.93
C GLU A 160 -12.19 -7.13 -1.48
N ASN A 161 -11.32 -6.11 -1.37
CA ASN A 161 -9.92 -6.25 -1.79
C ASN A 161 -9.10 -7.13 -0.83
N LEU A 162 -9.42 -7.13 0.47
CA LEU A 162 -8.77 -7.97 1.47
C LEU A 162 -9.07 -9.45 1.23
N GLU A 163 -10.30 -9.79 0.82
CA GLU A 163 -10.68 -11.13 0.38
C GLU A 163 -9.89 -11.55 -0.87
N ALA A 164 -9.79 -10.67 -1.87
CA ALA A 164 -8.95 -10.92 -3.04
C ALA A 164 -7.46 -11.08 -2.68
N ALA A 165 -6.97 -10.33 -1.69
CA ALA A 165 -5.62 -10.50 -1.16
C ALA A 165 -5.43 -11.85 -0.45
N ARG A 166 -6.41 -12.32 0.34
CA ARG A 166 -6.35 -13.66 0.94
C ARG A 166 -6.29 -14.75 -0.12
N ALA A 167 -7.15 -14.69 -1.14
CA ALA A 167 -7.09 -15.62 -2.26
C ALA A 167 -5.74 -15.57 -3.00
N TYR A 168 -5.17 -14.36 -3.17
CA TYR A 168 -3.84 -14.21 -3.74
C TYR A 168 -2.74 -14.83 -2.85
N LEU A 169 -2.84 -14.65 -1.54
CA LEU A 169 -1.91 -15.23 -0.56
C LEU A 169 -1.97 -16.76 -0.58
N GLU A 170 -3.14 -17.34 -0.74
CA GLU A 170 -3.32 -18.79 -0.85
C GLU A 170 -2.62 -19.38 -2.09
N GLU A 171 -2.60 -18.65 -3.21
CA GLU A 171 -1.97 -19.12 -4.47
C GLU A 171 -0.48 -18.77 -4.58
N HIS A 172 -0.03 -17.66 -3.98
CA HIS A 172 1.32 -17.12 -4.19
C HIS A 172 2.15 -16.99 -2.90
N TRP A 173 1.58 -17.35 -1.75
CA TRP A 173 2.23 -17.41 -0.44
C TRP A 173 2.82 -16.08 0.08
N THR A 174 2.54 -14.97 -0.59
CA THR A 174 2.87 -13.62 -0.12
C THR A 174 1.90 -12.58 -0.65
N LEU A 175 1.67 -11.50 0.12
CA LEU A 175 1.01 -10.28 -0.33
C LEU A 175 1.97 -9.31 -1.06
N CYS A 176 3.24 -9.64 -1.23
CA CYS A 176 4.20 -8.83 -2.02
C CYS A 176 3.96 -8.90 -3.55
N ALA A 177 2.70 -8.89 -3.97
CA ALA A 177 2.25 -9.01 -5.36
C ALA A 177 2.88 -7.95 -6.30
N PRO A 178 3.20 -8.32 -7.56
CA PRO A 178 3.60 -7.36 -8.57
C PRO A 178 2.43 -6.42 -8.90
N ARG A 179 2.72 -5.19 -9.38
CA ARG A 179 1.70 -4.15 -9.59
C ARG A 179 0.58 -4.56 -10.56
N SER A 180 0.88 -5.43 -11.51
CA SER A 180 -0.06 -5.97 -12.49
C SER A 180 -0.93 -7.12 -11.97
N ALA A 181 -0.68 -7.62 -10.76
CA ALA A 181 -1.42 -8.75 -10.20
C ALA A 181 -2.90 -8.41 -9.99
N THR A 182 -3.74 -9.33 -10.44
CA THR A 182 -5.19 -9.31 -10.28
C THR A 182 -5.67 -10.61 -9.65
N MET A 183 -6.65 -10.54 -8.76
CA MET A 183 -7.30 -11.71 -8.15
C MET A 183 -8.77 -11.38 -7.89
N LEU A 184 -9.69 -12.31 -8.14
CA LEU A 184 -11.15 -12.09 -8.01
C LEU A 184 -11.64 -10.80 -8.70
N ASP A 185 -11.17 -10.54 -9.93
CA ASP A 185 -11.44 -9.32 -10.70
C ASP A 185 -11.01 -8.00 -10.02
N ARG A 186 -10.13 -8.08 -9.02
CA ARG A 186 -9.56 -6.92 -8.31
C ARG A 186 -8.08 -6.72 -8.60
N PRO A 187 -7.60 -5.48 -8.78
CA PRO A 187 -6.19 -5.18 -9.02
C PRO A 187 -5.40 -5.17 -7.69
N VAL A 188 -5.23 -6.35 -7.08
CA VAL A 188 -4.60 -6.55 -5.76
C VAL A 188 -3.19 -5.94 -5.70
N GLY A 189 -2.37 -6.12 -6.73
CA GLY A 189 -1.00 -5.59 -6.76
C GLY A 189 -0.94 -4.07 -6.71
N GLN A 190 -1.79 -3.41 -7.50
CA GLN A 190 -1.93 -1.96 -7.50
C GLN A 190 -2.48 -1.43 -6.18
N TRP A 191 -3.48 -2.12 -5.62
CA TRP A 191 -4.10 -1.77 -4.35
C TRP A 191 -3.09 -1.84 -3.19
N LEU A 192 -2.38 -2.96 -3.03
CA LEU A 192 -1.33 -3.11 -2.01
C LEU A 192 -0.20 -2.10 -2.19
N SER A 193 0.23 -1.84 -3.43
CA SER A 193 1.24 -0.81 -3.71
C SER A 193 0.82 0.59 -3.26
N ASN A 194 -0.48 0.92 -3.32
CA ASN A 194 -0.98 2.21 -2.85
C ASN A 194 -1.01 2.27 -1.31
N LEU A 195 -1.38 1.17 -0.65
CA LEU A 195 -1.43 1.07 0.82
C LEU A 195 -0.05 1.08 1.49
N ARG A 196 1.01 0.68 0.78
CA ARG A 196 2.41 0.76 1.26
C ARG A 196 2.98 2.18 1.25
N ARG A 197 2.31 3.15 0.62
CA ARG A 197 2.81 4.53 0.57
C ARG A 197 2.78 5.16 1.96
N PRO A 198 3.79 5.99 2.31
CA PRO A 198 3.75 6.76 3.55
C PRO A 198 2.44 7.55 3.66
N GLY A 199 1.79 7.49 4.82
CA GLY A 199 0.54 8.20 5.07
C GLY A 199 -0.74 7.53 4.55
N ALA A 200 -0.66 6.47 3.74
CA ALA A 200 -1.85 5.85 3.14
C ALA A 200 -2.83 5.22 4.16
N LEU A 201 -2.34 4.88 5.36
CA LEU A 201 -3.10 4.22 6.42
C LEU A 201 -3.29 5.10 7.68
N GLU A 202 -2.89 6.38 7.66
CA GLU A 202 -2.92 7.26 8.85
C GLU A 202 -4.32 7.43 9.45
N GLY A 203 -5.37 7.36 8.62
CA GLY A 203 -6.77 7.45 9.07
C GLY A 203 -7.45 6.10 9.34
N HIS A 204 -6.74 4.97 9.12
CA HIS A 204 -7.33 3.63 9.11
C HIS A 204 -6.43 2.59 9.80
N PRO A 205 -6.21 2.71 11.13
CA PRO A 205 -5.40 1.73 11.88
C PRO A 205 -5.98 0.31 11.81
N GLU A 206 -7.31 0.17 11.71
CA GLU A 206 -8.00 -1.10 11.56
C GLU A 206 -7.65 -1.83 10.25
N TRP A 207 -7.44 -1.08 9.16
CA TRP A 207 -7.01 -1.64 7.88
C TRP A 207 -5.59 -2.18 7.97
N LYS A 208 -4.70 -1.44 8.65
CA LYS A 208 -3.33 -1.89 8.91
C LYS A 208 -3.33 -3.20 9.69
N THR A 209 -4.06 -3.26 10.80
CA THR A 209 -4.17 -4.47 11.62
C THR A 209 -4.75 -5.65 10.82
N ALA A 210 -5.73 -5.41 9.95
CA ALA A 210 -6.31 -6.46 9.12
C ALA A 210 -5.32 -7.02 8.08
N LEU A 211 -4.47 -6.18 7.48
CA LEU A 211 -3.43 -6.62 6.54
C LEU A 211 -2.34 -7.42 7.24
N GLU A 212 -1.84 -6.92 8.38
CA GLU A 212 -0.82 -7.60 9.20
C GLU A 212 -1.30 -8.94 9.72
N ALA A 213 -2.60 -9.08 10.02
CA ALA A 213 -3.19 -10.35 10.42
C ALA A 213 -3.30 -11.36 9.27
N VAL A 214 -3.30 -10.91 8.01
CA VAL A 214 -3.33 -11.79 6.84
C VAL A 214 -1.91 -12.21 6.44
N ASP A 215 -0.99 -11.27 6.35
CA ASP A 215 0.42 -11.52 6.07
C ASP A 215 1.26 -10.50 6.85
N GLU A 216 2.05 -10.97 7.81
CA GLU A 216 2.95 -10.11 8.59
C GLU A 216 3.95 -9.37 7.68
N ASP A 217 4.35 -10.00 6.57
CA ASP A 217 5.31 -9.48 5.59
C ASP A 217 4.64 -8.81 4.40
N TRP A 218 3.39 -8.34 4.54
CA TRP A 218 2.72 -7.62 3.46
C TRP A 218 3.43 -6.31 3.10
N ASN A 219 4.16 -5.68 4.04
CA ASN A 219 4.95 -4.46 3.85
C ASN A 219 6.33 -4.58 4.51
N PRO A 220 7.25 -5.37 3.93
CA PRO A 220 8.54 -5.64 4.53
C PRO A 220 9.50 -4.45 4.41
N SER A 221 10.55 -4.42 5.24
CA SER A 221 11.62 -3.41 5.18
C SER A 221 12.61 -3.65 4.03
N TRP A 222 12.56 -4.82 3.38
CA TRP A 222 13.36 -5.20 2.22
C TRP A 222 12.54 -5.15 0.92
N PRO A 223 13.18 -5.32 -0.26
CA PRO A 223 12.47 -5.25 -1.53
C PRO A 223 11.36 -6.30 -1.64
N ALA A 224 10.14 -5.88 -2.04
CA ALA A 224 9.01 -6.77 -2.27
C ALA A 224 9.30 -7.88 -3.30
N GLU A 225 10.21 -7.62 -4.26
CA GLU A 225 10.69 -8.63 -5.19
C GLU A 225 11.44 -9.76 -4.51
N TRP A 226 12.28 -9.45 -3.53
CA TRP A 226 12.97 -10.47 -2.73
C TRP A 226 11.95 -11.33 -1.98
N GLN A 227 10.92 -10.70 -1.39
CA GLN A 227 9.87 -11.43 -0.66
C GLN A 227 9.11 -12.42 -1.55
N ARG A 228 8.85 -12.08 -2.82
CA ARG A 228 8.21 -13.00 -3.79
C ARG A 228 9.07 -14.23 -4.08
N HIS A 229 10.36 -14.04 -4.31
CA HIS A 229 11.27 -15.15 -4.56
C HIS A 229 11.41 -16.04 -3.31
N TYR A 230 11.51 -15.41 -2.13
CA TYR A 230 11.54 -16.13 -0.86
C TYR A 230 10.27 -16.95 -0.62
N ALA A 231 9.09 -16.39 -0.85
CA ALA A 231 7.83 -17.09 -0.67
C ALA A 231 7.71 -18.32 -1.59
N ALA A 232 8.11 -18.18 -2.86
CA ALA A 232 8.17 -19.27 -3.81
C ALA A 232 9.21 -20.34 -3.41
N LEU A 233 10.38 -19.94 -2.92
CA LEU A 233 11.38 -20.88 -2.40
C LEU A 233 10.85 -21.64 -1.17
N ARG A 234 10.24 -20.94 -0.21
CA ARG A 234 9.67 -21.54 0.99
C ARG A 234 8.65 -22.61 0.64
N ASP A 235 7.77 -22.33 -0.32
CA ASP A 235 6.77 -23.29 -0.78
C ASP A 235 7.41 -24.53 -1.41
N LEU A 236 8.41 -24.37 -2.28
CA LEU A 236 9.14 -25.50 -2.88
C LEU A 236 9.83 -26.40 -1.86
N VAL A 237 10.35 -25.80 -0.79
CA VAL A 237 11.10 -26.51 0.26
C VAL A 237 10.16 -27.11 1.31
N ALA A 238 8.90 -26.66 1.39
CA ALA A 238 7.94 -27.16 2.39
C ALA A 238 7.60 -28.65 2.20
N ASP A 239 7.68 -29.17 0.97
CA ASP A 239 7.33 -30.55 0.62
C ASP A 239 8.53 -31.53 0.59
N GLU A 240 9.77 -31.04 0.68
CA GLU A 240 10.98 -31.87 0.66
C GLU A 240 11.65 -31.93 2.04
N GLU A 241 11.62 -33.11 2.69
CA GLU A 241 12.42 -33.41 3.89
C GLU A 241 13.90 -33.58 3.52
N GLY A 242 14.55 -32.51 3.09
CA GLY A 242 15.93 -32.55 2.61
C GLY A 242 16.47 -31.19 2.22
N GLN A 243 17.80 -31.07 2.20
CA GLN A 243 18.51 -29.84 1.86
C GLN A 243 18.03 -29.31 0.50
N ALA A 244 17.48 -28.09 0.51
CA ALA A 244 16.86 -27.40 -0.62
C ALA A 244 17.86 -27.13 -1.76
N ASP A 245 18.17 -28.15 -2.56
CA ASP A 245 19.05 -28.01 -3.72
C ASP A 245 18.22 -27.65 -4.96
N VAL A 246 17.66 -26.44 -4.94
CA VAL A 246 16.90 -25.89 -6.07
C VAL A 246 17.86 -25.48 -7.18
N LEU A 247 17.96 -26.31 -8.21
CA LEU A 247 18.86 -26.09 -9.35
C LEU A 247 18.44 -24.86 -10.18
N PRO A 248 19.41 -24.10 -10.75
CA PRO A 248 19.11 -23.01 -11.67
C PRO A 248 18.24 -23.45 -12.86
N GLY A 249 17.26 -22.62 -13.22
CA GLY A 249 16.29 -22.92 -14.29
C GLY A 249 14.95 -23.43 -13.78
N PHE A 250 14.81 -23.73 -12.48
CA PHE A 250 13.51 -23.99 -11.88
C PHE A 250 12.72 -22.69 -11.73
N THR A 251 11.57 -22.59 -12.41
CA THR A 251 10.76 -21.36 -12.45
C THR A 251 9.41 -21.53 -11.74
N VAL A 252 9.05 -20.56 -10.91
CA VAL A 252 7.74 -20.48 -10.24
C VAL A 252 7.10 -19.14 -10.59
N HIS A 253 5.90 -19.15 -11.17
CA HIS A 253 5.21 -17.98 -11.71
C HIS A 253 6.11 -17.10 -12.62
N GLY A 254 7.00 -17.72 -13.40
CA GLY A 254 7.93 -17.03 -14.29
C GLY A 254 9.19 -16.45 -13.61
N MET A 255 9.40 -16.69 -12.32
CA MET A 255 10.61 -16.31 -11.58
C MET A 255 11.57 -17.50 -11.49
N ASP A 256 12.83 -17.35 -11.92
CA ASP A 256 13.87 -18.38 -11.80
C ASP A 256 14.41 -18.42 -10.36
N ILE A 257 13.79 -19.27 -9.53
CA ILE A 257 14.09 -19.38 -8.11
C ILE A 257 15.46 -20.00 -7.89
N GLY A 258 15.85 -20.99 -8.71
CA GLY A 258 17.16 -21.64 -8.58
C GLY A 258 18.32 -20.68 -8.87
N LYS A 259 18.22 -19.88 -9.95
CA LYS A 259 19.22 -18.85 -10.25
C LYS A 259 19.25 -17.76 -9.18
N TRP A 260 18.08 -17.36 -8.68
CA TRP A 260 17.99 -16.39 -7.59
C TRP A 260 18.64 -16.93 -6.32
N LEU A 261 18.36 -18.18 -5.92
CA LEU A 261 18.93 -18.83 -4.74
C LEU A 261 20.45 -18.97 -4.84
N ALA A 262 20.96 -19.43 -5.98
CA ALA A 262 22.39 -19.51 -6.23
C ALA A 262 23.08 -18.13 -6.10
N ARG A 263 22.40 -17.05 -6.48
CA ARG A 263 22.89 -15.68 -6.26
C ARG A 263 22.86 -15.28 -4.79
N GLN A 264 21.80 -15.61 -4.04
CA GLN A 264 21.71 -15.25 -2.62
C GLN A 264 22.82 -15.91 -1.79
N ARG A 265 23.20 -17.15 -2.12
CA ARG A 265 24.24 -17.90 -1.41
C ARG A 265 25.68 -17.40 -1.66
N LYS A 266 25.89 -16.47 -2.59
CA LYS A 266 27.23 -15.88 -2.82
C LYS A 266 27.67 -15.07 -1.61
N PRO A 267 28.93 -15.18 -1.13
CA PRO A 267 29.40 -14.47 0.06
C PRO A 267 29.14 -12.96 0.02
N GLU A 268 29.35 -12.33 -1.15
CA GLU A 268 29.19 -10.88 -1.30
C GLU A 268 27.73 -10.45 -1.18
N VAL A 269 26.81 -11.29 -1.69
CA VAL A 269 25.37 -11.03 -1.62
C VAL A 269 24.85 -11.33 -0.22
N TRP A 270 25.29 -12.44 0.38
CA TRP A 270 24.87 -12.86 1.72
C TRP A 270 25.23 -11.83 2.80
N GLN A 271 26.40 -11.21 2.70
CA GLN A 271 26.81 -10.14 3.61
C GLN A 271 25.98 -8.85 3.42
N ALA A 272 25.51 -8.59 2.20
CA ALA A 272 24.68 -7.43 1.89
C ALA A 272 23.19 -7.60 2.28
N LEU A 273 22.74 -8.83 2.61
CA LEU A 273 21.39 -9.09 3.09
C LEU A 273 21.15 -8.44 4.46
N THR A 274 19.91 -8.03 4.72
CA THR A 274 19.50 -7.60 6.07
C THR A 274 19.44 -8.80 7.01
N ASP A 275 19.50 -8.55 8.32
CA ASP A 275 19.43 -9.62 9.33
C ASP A 275 18.17 -10.47 9.16
N GLY A 276 17.01 -9.84 8.95
CA GLY A 276 15.75 -10.54 8.73
C GLY A 276 15.71 -11.37 7.44
N GLN A 277 16.43 -10.96 6.39
CA GLN A 277 16.56 -11.75 5.16
C GLN A 277 17.43 -12.99 5.37
N ARG A 278 18.55 -12.86 6.10
CA ARG A 278 19.42 -14.00 6.45
C ARG A 278 18.71 -15.01 7.32
N GLU A 279 18.07 -14.54 8.40
CA GLU A 279 17.35 -15.40 9.34
C GLU A 279 16.29 -16.25 8.63
N ARG A 280 15.55 -15.66 7.68
CA ARG A 280 14.56 -16.35 6.84
C ARG A 280 15.16 -17.43 5.95
N LEU A 281 16.29 -17.16 5.31
CA LEU A 281 16.97 -18.15 4.48
C LEU A 281 17.54 -19.28 5.34
N GLU A 282 18.12 -18.95 6.50
CA GLU A 282 18.65 -19.93 7.47
C GLU A 282 17.54 -20.82 8.06
N GLN A 283 16.34 -20.28 8.30
CA GLN A 283 15.16 -21.06 8.71
C GLN A 283 14.75 -22.13 7.67
N LEU A 284 15.07 -21.91 6.39
CA LEU A 284 14.88 -22.90 5.32
C LEU A 284 16.10 -23.82 5.13
N GLY A 285 17.11 -23.73 6.00
CA GLY A 285 18.35 -24.50 5.89
C GLY A 285 19.29 -24.01 4.79
N ILE A 286 19.06 -22.82 4.22
CA ILE A 286 19.93 -22.22 3.22
C ILE A 286 21.12 -21.57 3.91
N VAL A 287 22.32 -22.00 3.55
CA VAL A 287 23.59 -21.45 4.04
C VAL A 287 24.38 -20.82 2.90
N PRO A 288 25.21 -19.80 3.19
CA PRO A 288 26.11 -19.24 2.20
C PRO A 288 27.04 -20.33 1.65
N LEU A 289 27.42 -20.20 0.38
CA LEU A 289 28.48 -21.02 -0.18
C LEU A 289 29.74 -20.75 0.64
N ALA A 290 30.39 -21.81 1.11
CA ALA A 290 31.71 -21.70 1.70
C ALA A 290 32.59 -20.95 0.70
N LEU A 291 33.35 -19.97 1.18
CA LEU A 291 34.46 -19.44 0.41
C LEU A 291 35.35 -20.64 0.11
N GLU A 292 35.27 -21.18 -1.10
CA GLU A 292 36.35 -22.04 -1.55
C GLU A 292 37.61 -21.19 -1.41
N PRO A 293 38.65 -21.70 -0.73
CA PRO A 293 39.94 -21.04 -0.79
C PRO A 293 40.20 -20.80 -2.27
N GLU A 294 40.57 -19.57 -2.65
CA GLU A 294 41.10 -19.36 -3.99
C GLU A 294 42.23 -20.36 -4.16
N GLU A 295 41.97 -21.48 -4.84
CA GLU A 295 43.05 -22.20 -5.49
C GLU A 295 43.67 -21.12 -6.37
N PRO A 296 44.95 -20.76 -6.12
CA PRO A 296 45.58 -19.66 -6.84
C PRO A 296 45.34 -19.95 -8.31
N ALA A 297 44.60 -19.05 -8.96
CA ALA A 297 44.23 -19.18 -10.34
C ALA A 297 45.49 -19.65 -11.07
N LYS A 298 45.46 -20.87 -11.61
CA LYS A 298 46.58 -21.39 -12.41
C LYS A 298 46.95 -20.26 -13.34
N PRO A 299 48.19 -19.76 -13.32
CA PRO A 299 48.53 -18.55 -14.06
C PRO A 299 48.06 -18.79 -15.48
N SER A 300 47.05 -18.03 -15.89
CA SER A 300 46.61 -17.97 -17.26
C SER A 300 47.82 -17.43 -18.00
N ALA A 301 48.65 -18.34 -18.52
CA ALA A 301 49.71 -17.98 -19.42
C ALA A 301 49.02 -17.20 -20.54
N THR A 302 49.26 -15.90 -20.58
CA THR A 302 48.90 -15.06 -21.71
C THR A 302 49.38 -15.82 -22.93
N PRO A 303 48.50 -16.24 -23.86
CA PRO A 303 48.98 -16.90 -25.06
C PRO A 303 49.81 -15.85 -25.80
N VAL A 304 51.14 -16.00 -25.72
CA VAL A 304 52.12 -15.25 -26.51
C VAL A 304 51.56 -15.14 -27.91
N GLY A 305 51.36 -13.92 -28.40
CA GLY A 305 50.62 -13.67 -29.63
C GLY A 305 51.26 -14.41 -30.80
N ALA A 306 50.48 -14.80 -31.81
CA ALA A 306 51.03 -15.44 -33.02
C ALA A 306 52.17 -14.61 -33.67
N PHE A 307 52.14 -13.29 -33.46
CA PHE A 307 53.17 -12.34 -33.85
C PHE A 307 54.49 -12.51 -33.09
N GLU A 308 54.45 -12.62 -31.76
CA GLU A 308 55.65 -12.79 -30.92
C GLU A 308 56.35 -14.12 -31.23
N ARG A 309 55.58 -15.18 -31.50
CA ARG A 309 56.12 -16.45 -32.00
C ARG A 309 56.77 -16.31 -33.39
N GLY A 310 56.17 -15.52 -34.27
CA GLY A 310 56.73 -15.22 -35.59
C GLY A 310 58.06 -14.48 -35.53
N VAL A 311 58.18 -13.50 -34.64
CA VAL A 311 59.42 -12.74 -34.40
C VAL A 311 60.50 -13.63 -33.77
N ALA A 312 60.15 -14.45 -32.78
CA ALA A 312 61.09 -15.40 -32.18
C ALA A 312 61.63 -16.41 -33.21
N ALA A 313 60.75 -16.93 -34.08
CA ALA A 313 61.13 -17.84 -35.15
C ALA A 313 62.07 -17.17 -36.17
N LEU A 314 61.82 -15.90 -36.51
CA LEU A 314 62.72 -15.13 -37.39
C LEU A 314 64.09 -14.89 -36.76
N ALA A 315 64.13 -14.55 -35.47
CA ALA A 315 65.38 -14.35 -34.74
C ALA A 315 66.22 -15.64 -34.69
N GLN A 316 65.57 -16.78 -34.43
CA GLN A 316 66.21 -18.10 -34.42
C GLN A 316 66.75 -18.47 -35.82
N TYR A 317 65.96 -18.29 -36.87
CA TYR A 317 66.39 -18.54 -38.25
C TYR A 317 67.58 -17.65 -38.64
N LYS A 318 67.54 -16.36 -38.31
CA LYS A 318 68.63 -15.42 -38.57
C LYS A 318 69.91 -15.81 -37.83
N ALA A 319 69.80 -16.28 -36.58
CA ALA A 319 70.95 -16.73 -35.81
C ALA A 319 71.62 -17.97 -36.43
N ARG A 320 70.82 -18.87 -37.03
CA ARG A 320 71.33 -20.10 -37.66
C ARG A 320 71.89 -19.86 -39.07
N GLU A 321 71.15 -19.16 -39.92
CA GLU A 321 71.46 -19.04 -41.36
C GLU A 321 72.18 -17.73 -41.72
N GLY A 322 72.27 -16.78 -40.77
CA GLY A 322 72.84 -15.45 -41.02
C GLY A 322 72.02 -14.56 -41.96
N SER A 323 70.87 -15.04 -42.46
CA SER A 323 70.00 -14.38 -43.43
C SER A 323 68.58 -14.27 -42.91
N VAL A 324 67.89 -13.21 -43.32
CA VAL A 324 66.45 -13.02 -43.08
C VAL A 324 65.59 -13.43 -44.29
N THR A 325 66.22 -13.97 -45.34
CA THR A 325 65.52 -14.49 -46.53
C THR A 325 65.13 -15.94 -46.27
N VAL A 326 63.84 -16.16 -46.07
CA VAL A 326 63.28 -17.47 -45.72
C VAL A 326 62.46 -17.99 -46.91
N PRO A 327 62.67 -19.23 -47.39
CA PRO A 327 61.82 -19.83 -48.40
C PRO A 327 60.35 -19.88 -47.96
N ARG A 328 59.40 -19.64 -48.87
CA ARG A 328 57.96 -19.54 -48.54
C ARG A 328 57.39 -20.79 -47.84
N ALA A 329 57.93 -21.97 -48.14
CA ALA A 329 57.51 -23.24 -47.54
C ALA A 329 58.22 -23.58 -46.22
N HIS A 330 59.13 -22.72 -45.74
CA HIS A 330 59.94 -23.01 -44.55
C HIS A 330 59.10 -22.96 -43.27
N VAL A 331 59.29 -23.99 -42.44
CA VAL A 331 58.71 -24.12 -41.12
C VAL A 331 59.86 -24.12 -40.11
N GLU A 332 59.87 -23.13 -39.23
CA GLU A 332 60.86 -23.02 -38.16
C GLU A 332 60.26 -23.58 -36.88
N ARG A 333 61.00 -24.47 -36.22
CA ARG A 333 60.57 -25.10 -34.97
C ARG A 333 61.30 -24.44 -33.81
N LEU A 334 60.54 -23.80 -32.93
CA LEU A 334 61.05 -23.11 -31.75
C LEU A 334 61.50 -24.12 -30.69
N GLU A 335 62.35 -23.66 -29.75
CA GLU A 335 62.86 -24.49 -28.64
C GLU A 335 61.75 -25.02 -27.71
N ASP A 336 60.59 -24.36 -27.69
CA ASP A 336 59.38 -24.80 -26.98
C ASP A 336 58.60 -25.91 -27.73
N GLY A 337 59.11 -26.36 -28.88
CA GLY A 337 58.50 -27.40 -29.73
C GLY A 337 57.45 -26.88 -30.71
N THR A 338 57.12 -25.58 -30.68
CA THR A 338 56.12 -24.96 -31.56
C THR A 338 56.64 -24.82 -32.98
N GLU A 339 55.82 -25.20 -33.96
CA GLU A 339 56.12 -25.02 -35.39
C GLU A 339 55.50 -23.73 -35.94
N VAL A 340 56.34 -22.87 -36.50
CA VAL A 340 55.94 -21.60 -37.11
C VAL A 340 56.25 -21.64 -38.60
N ARG A 341 55.22 -21.43 -39.45
CA ARG A 341 55.39 -21.29 -40.92
C ARG A 341 56.03 -19.94 -41.26
N LEU A 342 57.32 -19.81 -40.99
CA LEU A 342 58.07 -18.55 -41.05
C LEU A 342 58.02 -17.90 -42.44
N GLY A 343 58.05 -18.71 -43.52
CA GLY A 343 57.93 -18.19 -44.89
C GLY A 343 56.57 -17.53 -45.18
N VAL A 344 55.49 -17.99 -44.53
CA VAL A 344 54.15 -17.41 -44.65
C VAL A 344 54.02 -16.17 -43.77
N PHE A 345 54.58 -16.20 -42.56
CA PHE A 345 54.61 -15.05 -41.63
C PHE A 345 55.27 -13.82 -42.27
N LEU A 346 56.45 -13.99 -42.90
CA LEU A 346 57.13 -12.89 -43.58
C LEU A 346 56.40 -12.35 -44.81
N THR A 347 55.55 -13.16 -45.46
CA THR A 347 54.81 -12.71 -46.65
C THR A 347 53.52 -11.95 -46.29
N LEU A 348 53.00 -12.12 -45.07
CA LEU A 348 51.75 -11.50 -44.61
C LEU A 348 51.98 -10.17 -43.87
N GLU A 349 53.11 -10.01 -43.17
CA GLU A 349 53.37 -8.85 -42.29
C GLU A 349 54.33 -7.80 -42.88
N LEU A 350 55.07 -8.11 -43.97
CA LEU A 350 55.97 -7.15 -44.63
C LEU A 350 55.36 -6.58 -45.91
N VAL A 351 54.48 -5.58 -45.77
CA VAL A 351 54.15 -4.64 -46.86
C VAL A 351 55.38 -3.75 -47.10
N PRO A 352 55.86 -3.58 -48.35
CA PRO A 352 57.04 -2.75 -48.62
C PRO A 352 56.75 -1.27 -48.33
N LEU A 353 57.65 -0.63 -47.57
CA LEU A 353 57.69 0.83 -47.37
C LEU A 353 57.75 1.55 -48.73
N PRO A 354 56.97 2.63 -48.96
CA PRO A 354 57.10 3.42 -50.18
C PRO A 354 58.48 4.13 -50.21
N ALA A 355 59.12 4.11 -51.39
CA ALA A 355 60.43 4.67 -51.64
C ALA A 355 60.50 6.20 -51.41
N PRO A 356 61.67 6.75 -51.02
CA PRO A 356 61.81 8.18 -50.76
C PRO A 356 61.75 9.02 -52.05
N VAL A 357 60.93 10.07 -52.02
CA VAL A 357 60.84 11.09 -53.08
C VAL A 357 62.14 11.90 -53.13
N GLY A 358 62.85 11.84 -54.25
CA GLY A 358 64.07 12.63 -54.49
C GLY A 358 63.79 14.13 -54.65
N PRO A 359 64.79 15.01 -54.43
CA PRO A 359 64.60 16.46 -54.45
C PRO A 359 64.34 17.00 -55.87
N PRO A 360 63.62 18.13 -56.01
CA PRO A 360 63.32 18.72 -57.32
C PRO A 360 64.56 19.34 -57.96
N ALA A 361 64.69 19.18 -59.27
CA ALA A 361 65.74 19.79 -60.10
C ALA A 361 65.59 21.33 -60.20
N PRO A 362 66.69 22.08 -60.37
CA PRO A 362 66.63 23.53 -60.52
C PRO A 362 66.20 23.92 -61.93
N CYS A 363 65.27 24.87 -62.04
CA CYS A 363 64.96 25.52 -63.31
C CYS A 363 66.02 26.59 -63.63
N THR A 364 66.42 26.63 -64.89
CA THR A 364 67.18 27.71 -65.54
C THR A 364 66.26 28.81 -66.00
#